data_AF-A0A9D1CQ99-F1
#
_entry.id   AF-A0A9D1CQ99-F1
#
_cell.length_a   1.000
_cell.length_b   1.000
_cell.length_c   1.000
_cell.angle_alpha   90.00
_cell.angle_beta   90.00
_cell.angle_gamma   90.00
#
_symmetry.space_group_name_H-M   'P 1'
#
loop_
_entity.id
_entity.type
_entity.pdbx_description
1 polymer ?
#
loop_
_entity_poly.entity_id
_entity_poly.type
_entity_poly.pdbx_seq_one_letter_code
_entity_poly.pdbx_strand_id
1 'polypeptide(L)'
;MREAARQGGVFLAMLYGGLAVGIVYDLARGVRRLLHAGPVLTGVLDLLFGALSCLPAALLVAAFSREGLRAYMLLGMACGLLLYLAGVSRLLRFLGRTLCGAVRRLARTRAGAWLRRVVQRAAR
;
A
#
# COMPACT_ATOMS: atom_id res chain seq x y z
N MET A 1 -34.18 1.47 -8.63
CA MET A 1 -33.35 1.64 -7.40
C MET A 1 -32.34 0.51 -7.20
N ARG A 2 -32.68 -0.76 -7.47
CA ARG A 2 -31.76 -1.89 -7.28
C ARG A 2 -30.52 -1.85 -8.20
N GLU A 3 -30.64 -1.38 -9.46
CA GLU A 3 -29.46 -1.25 -10.33
C GLU A 3 -28.49 -0.18 -9.85
N ALA A 4 -29.00 0.99 -9.43
CA ALA A 4 -28.16 2.09 -8.94
C ALA A 4 -27.37 1.68 -7.68
N ALA A 5 -28.01 0.97 -6.75
CA ALA A 5 -27.33 0.42 -5.57
C ALA A 5 -26.25 -0.61 -5.96
N ARG A 6 -26.53 -1.47 -6.96
CA ARG A 6 -25.54 -2.43 -7.48
C ARG A 6 -24.35 -1.74 -8.13
N GLN A 7 -24.59 -0.73 -8.96
CA GLN A 7 -23.54 0.05 -9.62
C GLN A 7 -22.69 0.81 -8.60
N GLY A 8 -23.32 1.41 -7.58
CA GLY A 8 -22.64 2.04 -6.45
C GLY A 8 -21.75 1.05 -5.70
N GLY A 9 -22.26 -0.14 -5.38
CA GLY A 9 -21.47 -1.19 -4.72
C GLY A 9 -20.22 -1.59 -5.51
N VAL A 10 -20.33 -1.74 -6.83
CA VAL A 10 -19.18 -2.04 -7.69
C VAL A 10 -18.19 -0.86 -7.77
N PHE A 11 -18.68 0.37 -7.84
CA PHE A 11 -17.84 1.56 -7.78
C PHE A 11 -17.02 1.60 -6.48
N LEU A 12 -17.67 1.36 -5.33
CA LEU A 12 -17.02 1.28 -4.02
C LEU A 12 -15.99 0.16 -3.96
N ALA A 13 -16.29 -1.03 -4.50
CA ALA A 13 -15.34 -2.14 -4.57
C ALA A 13 -14.08 -1.75 -5.38
N MET A 14 -14.27 -1.09 -6.53
CA MET A 14 -13.15 -0.60 -7.35
C MET A 14 -12.37 0.52 -6.64
N LEU A 15 -13.04 1.39 -5.90
CA LEU A 15 -12.41 2.42 -5.07
C LEU A 15 -11.53 1.81 -3.98
N TYR A 16 -12.01 0.81 -3.25
CA TYR A 16 -11.18 0.08 -2.30
C TYR A 16 -10.02 -0.66 -2.98
N GLY A 17 -10.23 -1.18 -4.19
CA GLY A 17 -9.16 -1.73 -5.03
C GLY A 17 -8.04 -0.73 -5.29
N GLY A 18 -8.38 0.50 -5.69
CA GLY A 18 -7.39 1.57 -5.93
C GLY A 18 -6.66 1.98 -4.67
N LEU A 19 -7.36 2.01 -3.53
CA LEU A 19 -6.77 2.26 -2.23
C LEU A 19 -5.75 1.17 -1.86
N ALA A 20 -6.11 -0.10 -2.04
CA ALA A 20 -5.26 -1.24 -1.75
C ALA A 20 -3.99 -1.24 -2.61
N VAL A 21 -4.11 -0.99 -3.92
CA VAL A 21 -2.96 -0.85 -4.83
C VAL A 21 -2.01 0.25 -4.34
N GLY A 22 -2.55 1.40 -3.93
CA GLY A 22 -1.76 2.49 -3.36
C GLY A 22 -1.00 2.08 -2.09
N ILE A 23 -1.65 1.34 -1.17
CA ILE A 23 -1.01 0.83 0.06
C ILE A 23 0.16 -0.10 -0.28
N VAL A 24 -0.04 -1.03 -1.20
CA VAL A 24 1.02 -1.97 -1.64
C VAL A 24 2.18 -1.19 -2.28
N TYR A 25 1.88 -0.14 -3.04
CA TYR A 25 2.91 0.73 -3.63
C TYR A 25 3.80 1.40 -2.57
N ASP A 26 3.21 2.00 -1.53
CA ASP A 26 4.02 2.63 -0.46
C ASP A 26 4.80 1.60 0.37
N LEU A 27 4.27 0.39 0.55
CA LEU A 27 5.02 -0.69 1.21
C LEU A 27 6.25 -1.06 0.40
N ALA A 28 6.09 -1.29 -0.91
CA ALA A 28 7.20 -1.53 -1.83
C ALA A 28 8.20 -0.36 -1.81
N ARG A 29 7.72 0.89 -1.80
CA ARG A 29 8.55 2.09 -1.66
C ARG A 29 9.27 2.16 -0.32
N GLY A 30 8.68 1.65 0.76
CA GLY A 30 9.30 1.53 2.07
C GLY A 30 10.47 0.56 2.04
N VAL A 31 10.23 -0.66 1.51
CA VAL A 31 11.27 -1.69 1.35
C VAL A 31 12.42 -1.19 0.48
N ARG A 32 12.13 -0.53 -0.66
CA ARG A 32 13.17 0.06 -1.53
C ARG A 32 14.06 1.07 -0.81
N ARG A 33 13.48 1.89 0.06
CA ARG A 33 14.23 2.85 0.89
C ARG A 33 15.13 2.15 1.90
N LEU A 34 14.70 1.02 2.47
CA LEU A 34 15.55 0.21 3.36
C LEU A 34 16.73 -0.44 2.61
N LEU A 35 16.50 -0.85 1.36
CA LEU A 35 17.51 -1.51 0.53
C LEU A 35 18.44 -0.54 -0.22
N HIS A 36 18.31 0.77 -0.02
CA HIS A 36 19.10 1.80 -0.72
C HIS A 36 19.08 1.63 -2.25
N ALA A 37 17.93 1.27 -2.82
CA ALA A 37 17.80 1.11 -4.27
C ALA A 37 18.13 2.42 -5.01
N GLY A 38 19.00 2.34 -6.02
CA GLY A 38 19.37 3.48 -6.86
C GLY A 38 18.19 4.04 -7.67
N PRO A 39 18.34 5.25 -8.26
CA PRO A 39 17.27 5.94 -8.98
C PRO A 39 16.77 5.16 -10.22
N VAL A 40 17.70 4.55 -10.98
CA VAL A 40 17.36 3.74 -12.16
C VAL A 40 16.54 2.50 -11.78
N LEU A 41 17.00 1.75 -10.78
CA LEU A 41 16.30 0.57 -10.28
C LEU A 41 14.92 0.94 -9.73
N THR A 42 14.80 2.09 -9.06
CA THR A 42 13.52 2.60 -8.56
C THR A 42 12.54 2.85 -9.71
N GLY A 43 12.98 3.54 -10.78
CA GLY A 43 12.14 3.79 -11.95
C GLY A 43 11.67 2.51 -12.63
N VAL A 44 12.55 1.52 -12.79
CA VAL A 44 12.20 0.21 -13.37
C VAL A 44 11.18 -0.52 -12.50
N LEU A 45 11.37 -0.54 -11.18
CA LEU A 45 10.42 -1.16 -10.26
C LEU A 45 9.07 -0.44 -10.23
N ASP A 46 9.05 0.88 -10.38
CA ASP A 46 7.81 1.66 -10.40
C ASP A 46 7.01 1.41 -11.69
N LEU A 47 7.69 1.32 -12.83
CA LEU A 47 7.08 0.91 -14.11
C LEU A 47 6.55 -0.53 -14.03
N LEU A 48 7.35 -1.46 -13.51
CA LEU A 48 6.96 -2.85 -13.35
C LEU A 48 5.76 -2.99 -12.40
N PHE A 49 5.76 -2.24 -11.29
CA PHE A 49 4.65 -2.21 -10.35
C PHE A 49 3.39 -1.63 -11.01
N GLY A 50 3.53 -0.54 -11.77
CA GLY A 50 2.44 0.04 -12.55
C GLY A 50 1.80 -0.99 -13.48
N ALA A 51 2.61 -1.69 -14.28
CA ALA A 51 2.15 -2.75 -15.17
C ALA A 51 1.50 -3.92 -14.40
N LEU A 52 2.11 -4.38 -13.30
CA LEU A 52 1.57 -5.44 -12.46
C LEU A 52 0.26 -5.05 -11.78
N SER A 53 0.07 -3.76 -11.47
CA SER A 53 -1.17 -3.26 -10.85
C SER A 53 -2.39 -3.31 -11.79
N CYS A 54 -2.17 -3.45 -13.10
CA CYS A 54 -3.25 -3.72 -14.05
C CYS A 54 -3.90 -5.09 -13.80
N LEU A 55 -3.16 -6.08 -13.29
CA LEU A 55 -3.68 -7.42 -13.02
C LEU A 55 -4.78 -7.42 -11.94
N PRO A 56 -4.56 -6.91 -10.71
CA PRO A 56 -5.63 -6.86 -9.70
C PRO A 56 -6.78 -5.96 -10.15
N ALA A 57 -6.53 -4.89 -10.92
CA ALA A 57 -7.59 -4.07 -11.51
C ALA A 57 -8.45 -4.88 -12.49
N ALA A 58 -7.84 -5.65 -13.39
CA ALA A 58 -8.54 -6.51 -14.33
C ALA A 58 -9.31 -7.64 -13.62
N LEU A 59 -8.72 -8.24 -12.58
CA LEU A 59 -9.38 -9.27 -11.77
C LEU A 59 -10.61 -8.72 -11.04
N LEU A 60 -10.55 -7.51 -10.49
CA LEU A 60 -11.71 -6.86 -9.88
C LEU A 60 -12.81 -6.58 -10.92
N VAL A 61 -12.44 -6.12 -12.12
CA VAL A 61 -13.41 -5.93 -13.21
C VAL A 61 -14.06 -7.26 -13.57
N ALA A 62 -13.29 -8.34 -13.72
CA ALA A 62 -13.83 -9.67 -14.02
C ALA A 62 -14.73 -10.22 -12.90
N ALA A 63 -14.38 -9.96 -11.63
CA ALA A 63 -15.15 -10.43 -10.48
C ALA A 63 -16.50 -9.70 -10.34
N PHE A 64 -16.54 -8.39 -10.63
CA PHE A 64 -17.71 -7.55 -10.41
C PHE A 64 -18.50 -7.20 -11.68
N SER A 65 -18.02 -7.62 -12.86
CA SER A 65 -18.70 -7.37 -14.14
C SER A 65 -19.02 -8.68 -14.85
N ARG A 66 -20.30 -8.89 -15.13
CA ARG A 66 -20.72 -9.92 -16.10
C ARG A 66 -20.71 -9.42 -17.55
N GLU A 67 -20.74 -8.11 -17.74
CA GLU A 67 -20.91 -7.46 -19.05
C GLU A 67 -19.66 -6.69 -19.52
N GLY A 68 -18.51 -6.90 -18.86
CA GLY A 68 -17.25 -6.26 -19.23
C GLY A 68 -16.98 -4.90 -18.55
N LEU A 69 -15.94 -4.22 -19.02
CA LEU A 69 -15.39 -3.01 -18.40
C LEU A 69 -16.34 -1.81 -18.57
N ARG A 70 -16.62 -1.10 -17.47
CA ARG A 70 -17.48 0.09 -17.46
C ARG A 70 -16.77 1.30 -16.88
N ALA A 71 -17.14 2.50 -17.34
CA ALA A 71 -16.47 3.75 -16.95
C ALA A 71 -16.47 4.01 -15.44
N TYR A 72 -17.56 3.70 -14.73
CA TYR A 72 -17.62 3.87 -13.28
C TYR A 72 -16.64 2.96 -12.52
N MET A 73 -16.22 1.84 -13.09
CA MET A 73 -15.24 0.95 -12.46
C MET A 73 -13.84 1.55 -12.53
N LEU A 74 -13.49 2.12 -13.68
CA LEU A 74 -12.26 2.88 -13.88
C LEU A 74 -12.25 4.13 -13.01
N LEU A 75 -13.36 4.86 -12.94
CA LEU A 75 -13.51 6.03 -12.07
C LEU A 75 -13.38 5.64 -10.59
N GLY A 76 -13.98 4.53 -10.16
CA GLY A 76 -13.82 4.02 -8.80
C GLY A 76 -12.35 3.78 -8.47
N MET A 77 -11.65 3.02 -9.31
CA MET A 77 -10.22 2.73 -9.17
C MET A 77 -9.38 4.01 -9.13
N ALA A 78 -9.60 4.93 -10.07
CA ALA A 78 -8.90 6.21 -10.14
C ALA A 78 -9.15 7.07 -8.89
N CYS A 79 -10.40 7.19 -8.46
CA CYS A 79 -10.77 7.90 -7.24
C CYS A 79 -10.14 7.26 -6.00
N GLY A 80 -10.09 5.92 -5.92
CA GLY A 80 -9.41 5.20 -4.85
C GLY A 80 -7.91 5.51 -4.79
N LEU A 81 -7.25 5.52 -5.93
CA LEU A 81 -5.82 5.86 -6.02
C LEU A 81 -5.57 7.34 -5.70
N LEU A 82 -6.42 8.26 -6.17
CA LEU A 82 -6.32 9.68 -5.87
C LEU A 82 -6.56 9.96 -4.38
N LEU A 83 -7.58 9.32 -3.79
CA LEU A 83 -7.86 9.40 -2.36
C LEU A 83 -6.69 8.87 -1.53
N TYR A 84 -6.09 7.78 -2.00
CA TYR A 84 -4.86 7.25 -1.42
C TYR A 84 -3.73 8.28 -1.46
N LEU A 85 -3.42 8.82 -2.64
CA LEU A 85 -2.33 9.77 -2.85
C LEU A 85 -2.52 11.06 -2.03
N ALA A 86 -3.74 11.61 -2.04
CA ALA A 86 -4.07 12.88 -1.39
C ALA A 86 -4.08 12.78 0.15
N GLY A 87 -4.67 11.72 0.71
CA GLY A 87 -4.91 11.61 2.15
C GLY A 87 -4.14 10.47 2.80
N VAL A 88 -4.46 9.24 2.42
CA VAL A 88 -4.01 8.03 3.13
C VAL A 88 -2.49 7.88 3.12
N SER A 89 -1.83 8.25 2.03
CA SER A 89 -0.37 8.22 1.93
C SER A 89 0.30 9.13 2.98
N ARG A 90 -0.29 10.29 3.27
CA ARG A 90 0.22 11.24 4.27
C ARG A 90 0.02 10.67 5.68
N LEU A 91 -1.15 10.08 5.93
CA LEU A 91 -1.48 9.43 7.19
C LEU A 91 -0.56 8.23 7.47
N LEU A 92 -0.36 7.34 6.50
CA LEU A 92 0.51 6.17 6.63
C LEU A 92 1.97 6.57 6.88
N ARG A 93 2.48 7.60 6.19
CA ARG A 93 3.84 8.12 6.45
C ARG A 93 3.96 8.73 7.85
N PHE A 94 2.92 9.43 8.31
CA PHE A 94 2.89 9.97 9.67
C PHE A 94 2.91 8.84 10.70
N LEU A 95 2.03 7.84 10.57
CA LEU A 95 1.97 6.66 11.43
C LEU A 95 3.30 5.89 11.43
N GLY A 96 3.91 5.67 10.26
CA GLY A 96 5.19 4.99 10.17
C GLY A 96 6.30 5.72 10.92
N ARG A 97 6.33 7.05 10.85
CA ARG A 97 7.31 7.87 11.58
C ARG A 97 7.10 7.83 13.08
N THR A 98 5.85 7.92 13.55
CA THR A 98 5.54 7.84 14.99
C THR A 98 5.86 6.46 15.55
N LEU A 99 5.50 5.39 14.83
CA LEU A 99 5.79 4.02 15.24
C LEU A 99 7.30 3.75 15.29
N CYS A 100 8.05 4.11 14.24
CA CYS A 100 9.51 4.00 14.25
C CYS A 100 10.15 4.86 15.35
N GLY A 101 9.59 6.04 15.63
CA GLY A 101 10.03 6.91 16.72
C GLY A 101 9.81 6.25 18.08
N ALA A 102 8.64 5.66 18.31
CA ALA A 102 8.29 4.92 19.52
C ALA A 102 9.20 3.70 19.70
N VAL A 103 9.39 2.89 18.65
CA VAL A 103 10.29 1.73 18.66
C VAL A 103 11.73 2.15 18.95
N ARG A 104 12.23 3.24 18.35
CA ARG A 104 13.58 3.75 18.65
C ARG A 104 13.69 4.28 20.07
N ARG A 105 12.67 4.95 20.60
CA ARG A 105 12.64 5.39 22.00
C ARG A 105 12.69 4.18 22.93
N LEU A 106 11.93 3.14 22.63
CA LEU A 106 11.94 1.88 23.38
C LEU A 106 13.28 1.13 23.25
N ALA A 107 13.90 1.12 22.07
CA ALA A 107 15.20 0.49 21.85
C ALA A 107 16.38 1.24 22.51
N ARG A 108 16.17 2.53 22.85
CA ARG A 108 17.10 3.37 23.63
C ARG A 108 16.90 3.26 25.14
N THR A 109 15.80 2.69 25.63
CA THR A 109 15.66 2.41 27.07
C THR A 109 16.55 1.23 27.46
N ARG A 110 16.87 1.13 28.76
CA ARG A 110 17.78 0.10 29.32
C ARG A 110 17.37 -1.34 28.94
N ALA A 111 16.09 -1.59 28.66
CA ALA A 111 15.57 -2.88 28.21
C ALA A 111 16.10 -3.31 26.83
N GLY A 112 16.22 -2.39 25.86
CA GLY A 112 16.76 -2.69 24.54
C GLY A 112 18.27 -3.01 24.55
N ALA A 113 19.02 -2.40 25.47
CA ALA A 113 20.43 -2.71 25.69
C ALA A 113 20.64 -4.01 26.50
N TRP A 114 19.66 -4.41 27.31
CA TRP A 114 19.67 -5.69 28.04
C TRP A 114 19.35 -6.86 27.09
N LEU A 115 18.31 -6.73 26.25
CA LEU A 115 17.96 -7.72 25.22
C LEU A 115 19.11 -8.02 24.25
N ARG A 116 19.82 -6.99 23.76
CA ARG A 116 21.00 -7.17 22.90
C ARG A 116 22.10 -7.97 23.60
N ARG A 117 22.31 -7.74 24.91
CA ARG A 117 23.31 -8.46 25.71
C ARG A 117 22.91 -9.91 26.01
N VAL A 118 21.62 -10.18 26.22
CA VAL A 118 21.11 -11.55 26.42
C VAL A 118 21.21 -12.35 25.13
N VAL A 119 20.78 -11.78 24.00
CA VAL A 119 20.88 -12.44 22.69
C VAL A 119 22.33 -12.72 22.30
N GLN A 120 23.25 -11.79 22.53
CA GLN A 120 24.68 -12.01 22.25
C GLN A 120 25.34 -13.05 23.16
N ARG A 121 24.80 -13.28 24.37
CA ARG A 121 25.27 -14.35 25.27
C ARG A 121 24.70 -15.71 24.93
N ALA A 122 23.51 -15.78 24.35
CA ALA A 122 22.90 -17.03 23.88
C ALA A 122 23.42 -17.50 22.52
N ALA A 123 24.08 -16.62 21.76
CA ALA A 123 24.67 -16.92 20.45
C ALA A 123 26.17 -17.25 20.50
N ARG A 124 26.76 -17.38 21.69
CA ARG A 124 28.10 -17.94 21.93
C ARG A 124 27.95 -19.32 22.54
#